data_AF-A0A8J9T8T7-F1
#
_entry.id   AF-A0A8J9T8T7-F1
#
_cell.length_a   1.000
_cell.length_b   1.000
_cell.length_c   1.000
_cell.angle_alpha   90.00
_cell.angle_beta   90.00
_cell.angle_gamma   90.00
#
_symmetry.space_group_name_H-M   'P 1'
#
loop_
_entity.id
_entity.type
_entity.pdbx_description
1 polymer ?
#
loop_
_entity_poly.entity_id
_entity_poly.type
_entity_poly.pdbx_seq_one_letter_code
_entity_poly.pdbx_strand_id
1 'polypeptide(L)'
;CKAPYDARWQRSPYHCPNLAIADKEKEIFGNLTKPFQVALSARQTGFAFTDYYDTLADLWSTFHEEYINATFPRVFVRFEDTIYHAEKVLKALTECVGIRIARKFRYLLDKPKKHGNPSDFVTALVKYGSSQGRFRGMLIEDHEYAQKRFPADFLAALHYSHATVNPLSKRDGPNGTMDILR
;
A
#
# COMPACT_ATOMS: atom_id res chain seq x y z
N CYS A 1 16.62 13.06 -8.34
CA CYS A 1 15.53 12.18 -7.85
C CYS A 1 14.53 11.74 -8.95
N LYS A 2 14.94 11.53 -10.21
CA LYS A 2 14.07 10.97 -11.28
C LYS A 2 14.60 9.62 -11.76
N ALA A 3 15.15 8.82 -10.84
CA ALA A 3 15.51 7.44 -11.16
C ALA A 3 14.21 6.64 -11.35
N PRO A 4 13.99 6.02 -12.51
CA PRO A 4 12.88 5.09 -12.64
C PRO A 4 13.20 3.87 -11.77
N TYR A 5 12.37 3.65 -10.76
CA TYR A 5 12.29 2.40 -10.03
C TYR A 5 10.97 1.72 -10.40
N ASP A 6 10.99 0.39 -10.42
CA ASP A 6 9.83 -0.42 -10.79
C ASP A 6 9.76 -1.63 -9.87
N ALA A 7 8.59 -1.85 -9.28
CA ALA A 7 8.31 -3.02 -8.45
C ALA A 7 7.42 -3.96 -9.26
N ARG A 8 7.91 -5.18 -9.51
CA ARG A 8 7.24 -6.18 -10.35
C ARG A 8 7.03 -7.45 -9.56
N TRP A 9 5.82 -7.98 -9.65
CA TRP A 9 5.46 -9.28 -9.11
C TRP A 9 4.38 -9.91 -9.97
N GLN A 10 4.25 -11.22 -9.90
CA GLN A 10 3.18 -11.93 -10.57
C GLN A 10 1.85 -11.56 -9.89
N ARG A 11 0.93 -11.00 -10.67
CA ARG A 11 -0.40 -10.62 -10.20
C ARG A 11 -1.38 -11.75 -10.49
N SER A 12 -2.22 -12.06 -9.51
CA SER A 12 -3.35 -12.97 -9.69
C SER A 12 -4.59 -12.18 -10.13
N PRO A 13 -5.33 -12.64 -11.15
CA PRO A 13 -6.55 -11.96 -11.58
C PRO A 13 -7.71 -12.15 -10.57
N TYR A 14 -7.57 -13.05 -9.60
CA TYR A 14 -8.61 -13.39 -8.61
C TYR A 14 -8.32 -12.84 -7.21
N HIS A 15 -7.09 -12.44 -6.97
CA HIS A 15 -6.56 -12.14 -5.65
C HIS A 15 -5.63 -10.93 -5.75
N CYS A 16 -5.94 -9.85 -5.03
CA CYS A 16 -5.13 -8.64 -5.03
C CYS A 16 -5.16 -8.03 -3.61
N PRO A 17 -4.00 -7.66 -3.03
CA PRO A 17 -2.68 -7.59 -3.66
C PRO A 17 -1.84 -8.86 -3.50
N ASN A 18 -2.48 -10.01 -3.28
CA ASN A 18 -1.85 -11.33 -3.28
C ASN A 18 -0.63 -11.42 -2.35
N LEU A 19 -0.83 -10.99 -1.08
CA LEU A 19 0.17 -11.05 -0.01
C LEU A 19 0.45 -12.50 0.40
N ALA A 20 -0.58 -13.35 0.36
CA ALA A 20 -0.47 -14.78 0.61
C ALA A 20 -0.88 -15.60 -0.63
N ILE A 21 -0.52 -16.88 -0.64
CA ILE A 21 -0.97 -17.83 -1.68
C ILE A 21 -2.30 -18.44 -1.23
N ALA A 22 -3.36 -18.19 -1.98
CA ALA A 22 -4.66 -18.80 -1.78
C ALA A 22 -4.77 -20.17 -2.49
N ASP A 23 -5.71 -21.01 -2.07
CA ASP A 23 -5.86 -22.37 -2.61
C ASP A 23 -6.12 -22.39 -4.12
N LYS A 24 -6.93 -21.45 -4.62
CA LYS A 24 -7.18 -21.29 -6.06
C LYS A 24 -5.90 -20.98 -6.85
N GLU A 25 -4.92 -20.34 -6.23
CA GLU A 25 -3.63 -20.03 -6.86
C GLU A 25 -2.72 -21.26 -6.87
N LYS A 26 -2.78 -22.11 -5.85
CA LYS A 26 -2.10 -23.41 -5.84
C LYS A 26 -2.61 -24.32 -6.97
N GLU A 27 -3.91 -24.30 -7.22
CA GLU A 27 -4.55 -25.04 -8.31
C GLU A 27 -4.12 -24.52 -9.69
N ILE A 28 -4.16 -23.21 -9.90
CA ILE A 28 -3.88 -22.60 -11.21
C ILE A 28 -2.39 -22.64 -11.57
N PHE A 29 -1.51 -22.45 -10.58
CA PHE A 29 -0.07 -22.31 -10.80
C PHE A 29 0.74 -23.55 -10.39
N GLY A 30 0.09 -24.69 -10.16
CA GLY A 30 0.74 -25.98 -9.98
C GLY A 30 1.54 -26.11 -8.68
N ASN A 31 0.86 -26.11 -7.55
CA ASN A 31 1.44 -26.25 -6.21
C ASN A 31 2.53 -25.21 -5.91
N LEU A 32 2.20 -23.93 -6.12
CA LEU A 32 3.04 -22.83 -5.61
C LEU A 32 3.30 -23.02 -4.11
N THR A 33 4.56 -23.25 -3.75
CA THR A 33 5.04 -23.34 -2.37
C THR A 33 5.73 -22.06 -1.91
N LYS A 34 5.99 -21.12 -2.83
CA LYS A 34 6.69 -19.87 -2.56
C LYS A 34 5.77 -18.66 -2.81
N PRO A 35 5.85 -17.62 -1.97
CA PRO A 35 5.03 -16.43 -2.14
C PRO A 35 5.30 -15.70 -3.47
N PHE A 36 4.41 -14.77 -3.83
CA PHE A 36 4.55 -13.96 -5.04
C PHE A 36 5.69 -12.94 -4.89
N GLN A 37 6.91 -13.41 -5.19
CA GLN A 37 8.14 -12.63 -5.06
C GLN A 37 8.04 -11.30 -5.83
N VAL A 38 8.53 -10.24 -5.19
CA VAL A 38 8.61 -8.90 -5.74
C VAL A 38 10.04 -8.57 -6.11
N ALA A 39 10.28 -8.22 -7.38
CA ALA A 39 11.53 -7.65 -7.86
C ALA A 39 11.42 -6.12 -7.84
N LEU A 40 12.29 -5.46 -7.08
CA LEU A 40 12.48 -4.01 -7.10
C LEU A 40 13.73 -3.68 -7.92
N SER A 41 13.55 -3.04 -9.07
CA SER A 41 14.67 -2.68 -9.94
C SER A 41 14.75 -1.17 -10.14
N ALA A 42 15.96 -0.63 -10.18
CA ALA A 42 16.20 0.70 -10.73
C ALA A 42 17.38 0.68 -11.71
N ARG A 43 17.28 1.51 -12.74
CA ARG A 43 18.33 1.64 -13.77
C ARG A 43 18.56 3.10 -14.11
N GLN A 44 19.81 3.53 -13.97
CA GLN A 44 20.32 4.84 -14.35
C GLN A 44 21.70 4.72 -14.99
N THR A 45 22.18 5.81 -15.61
CA THR A 45 23.53 5.88 -16.16
C THR A 45 24.56 5.59 -15.06
N GLY A 46 25.36 4.53 -15.23
CA GLY A 46 26.38 4.12 -14.26
C GLY A 46 25.86 3.38 -13.03
N PHE A 47 24.56 3.08 -12.93
CA PHE A 47 23.99 2.39 -11.78
C PHE A 47 22.79 1.52 -12.16
N ALA A 48 22.81 0.24 -11.81
CA ALA A 48 21.68 -0.67 -11.97
C ALA A 48 21.66 -1.66 -10.80
N PHE A 49 20.47 -1.86 -10.22
CA PHE A 49 20.27 -2.89 -9.19
C PHE A 49 18.94 -3.60 -9.41
N THR A 50 18.82 -4.79 -8.82
CA THR A 50 17.57 -5.51 -8.67
C THR A 50 17.61 -6.29 -7.37
N ASP A 51 16.72 -5.94 -6.46
CA ASP A 51 16.53 -6.63 -5.18
C ASP A 51 15.24 -7.43 -5.22
N TYR A 52 15.19 -8.49 -4.41
CA TYR A 52 14.07 -9.40 -4.34
C TYR A 52 13.52 -9.46 -2.91
N TYR A 53 12.20 -9.46 -2.82
CA TYR A 53 11.45 -9.55 -1.57
C TYR A 53 10.43 -10.67 -1.70
N ASP A 54 10.18 -11.43 -0.64
CA ASP A 54 9.29 -12.59 -0.71
C ASP A 54 7.86 -12.19 -1.08
N THR A 55 7.36 -11.06 -0.56
CA THR A 55 6.04 -10.53 -0.87
C THR A 55 6.03 -9.01 -1.00
N LEU A 56 4.90 -8.45 -1.46
CA LEU A 56 4.66 -7.01 -1.46
C LEU A 56 4.67 -6.42 -0.05
N ALA A 57 4.21 -7.18 0.94
CA ALA A 57 4.25 -6.77 2.34
C ALA A 57 5.70 -6.68 2.84
N ASP A 58 6.57 -7.60 2.44
CA ASP A 58 8.00 -7.56 2.78
C ASP A 58 8.67 -6.31 2.23
N LEU A 59 8.50 -6.04 0.93
CA LEU A 59 9.02 -4.82 0.31
C LEU A 59 8.52 -3.57 1.05
N TRP A 60 7.22 -3.51 1.34
CA TRP A 60 6.62 -2.34 1.98
C TRP A 60 7.16 -2.11 3.39
N SER A 61 7.24 -3.18 4.20
CA SER A 61 7.71 -3.08 5.58
C SER A 61 9.20 -2.82 5.68
N THR A 62 10.05 -3.51 4.90
CA THR A 62 11.49 -3.22 4.86
C THR A 62 11.75 -1.76 4.49
N PHE A 63 11.06 -1.24 3.47
CA PHE A 63 11.18 0.17 3.11
C PHE A 63 10.81 1.08 4.29
N HIS A 64 9.69 0.86 4.96
CA HIS A 64 9.29 1.74 6.08
C HIS A 64 10.15 1.57 7.32
N GLU A 65 10.62 0.36 7.63
CA GLU A 65 11.56 0.09 8.73
C GLU A 65 12.86 0.86 8.55
N GLU A 66 13.42 0.91 7.34
CA GLU A 66 14.61 1.72 7.03
C GLU A 66 14.38 3.20 7.33
N TYR A 67 13.22 3.75 6.95
CA TYR A 67 12.88 5.13 7.28
C TYR A 67 12.63 5.31 8.77
N ILE A 68 11.91 4.42 9.44
CA ILE A 68 11.65 4.49 10.89
C ILE A 68 12.95 4.49 11.67
N ASN A 69 13.96 3.74 11.22
CA ASN A 69 15.27 3.61 11.87
C ASN A 69 16.32 4.60 11.36
N ALA A 70 15.99 5.46 10.39
CA ALA A 70 16.93 6.41 9.85
C ALA A 70 17.51 7.34 10.94
N THR A 71 18.74 7.78 10.77
CA THR A 71 19.42 8.70 11.71
C THR A 71 19.22 10.18 11.36
N PHE A 72 18.61 10.46 10.20
CA PHE A 72 18.34 11.81 9.73
C PHE A 72 16.86 12.22 9.96
N PRO A 73 16.57 13.54 10.07
CA PRO A 73 15.20 14.02 10.23
C PRO A 73 14.30 13.58 9.08
N ARG A 74 13.07 13.15 9.42
CA ARG A 74 12.12 12.58 8.47
C ARG A 74 10.71 13.04 8.79
N VAL A 75 9.87 13.03 7.75
CA VAL A 75 8.43 13.30 7.88
C VAL A 75 7.67 12.16 7.23
N PHE A 76 6.79 11.53 8.00
CA PHE A 76 5.84 10.56 7.48
C PHE A 76 4.52 11.27 7.19
N VAL A 77 4.05 11.16 5.94
CA VAL A 77 2.74 11.67 5.53
C VAL A 77 1.91 10.48 5.08
N ARG A 78 0.85 10.16 5.82
CA ARG A 78 -0.09 9.11 5.42
C ARG A 78 -0.87 9.58 4.21
N PHE A 79 -1.02 8.69 3.23
CA PHE A 79 -1.70 9.02 1.98
C PHE A 79 -3.16 9.41 2.25
N GLU A 80 -3.84 8.72 3.15
CA GLU A 80 -5.22 8.96 3.56
C GLU A 80 -5.41 10.40 4.06
N ASP A 81 -4.49 10.91 4.89
CA ASP A 81 -4.58 12.28 5.40
C ASP A 81 -4.47 13.32 4.28
N THR A 82 -3.68 13.02 3.23
CA THR A 82 -3.59 13.89 2.04
C THR A 82 -4.86 13.91 1.21
N ILE A 83 -5.73 12.90 1.36
CA ILE A 83 -7.02 12.84 0.67
C ILE A 83 -8.10 13.57 1.49
N TYR A 84 -8.20 13.29 2.80
CA TYR A 84 -9.30 13.81 3.64
C TYR A 84 -9.01 15.17 4.27
N HIS A 85 -7.74 15.47 4.52
CA HIS A 85 -7.32 16.61 5.34
C HIS A 85 -6.14 17.36 4.72
N ALA A 86 -6.08 17.37 3.37
CA ALA A 86 -4.94 17.87 2.60
C ALA A 86 -4.44 19.25 3.04
N GLU A 87 -5.34 20.21 3.29
CA GLU A 87 -4.97 21.56 3.72
C GLU A 87 -4.38 21.56 5.14
N LYS A 88 -4.93 20.76 6.07
CA LYS A 88 -4.39 20.59 7.42
C LYS A 88 -3.02 19.92 7.39
N VAL A 89 -2.86 18.88 6.57
CA VAL A 89 -1.58 18.20 6.36
C VAL A 89 -0.53 19.18 5.81
N LEU A 90 -0.89 19.97 4.79
CA LEU A 90 0.01 20.95 4.22
C LEU A 90 0.43 21.99 5.26
N LYS A 91 -0.51 22.49 6.06
CA LYS A 91 -0.22 23.43 7.15
C LYS A 91 0.74 22.83 8.18
N ALA A 92 0.44 21.63 8.68
CA ALA A 92 1.28 20.94 9.65
C ALA A 92 2.69 20.66 9.09
N LEU A 93 2.78 20.27 7.82
CA LEU A 93 4.06 20.07 7.13
C LEU A 93 4.84 21.39 7.07
N THR A 94 4.20 22.48 6.64
CA THR A 94 4.86 23.79 6.52
C THR A 94 5.39 24.33 7.85
N GLU A 95 4.65 24.11 8.94
CA GLU A 95 5.08 24.44 10.29
C GLU A 95 6.26 23.55 10.73
N CYS A 96 6.22 22.25 10.43
CA CYS A 96 7.28 21.30 10.76
C CYS A 96 8.59 21.59 10.02
N VAL A 97 8.54 21.87 8.72
CA VAL A 97 9.75 22.11 7.90
C VAL A 97 10.18 23.58 7.86
N GLY A 98 9.41 24.50 8.44
CA GLY A 98 9.72 25.93 8.47
C GLY A 98 9.57 26.64 7.12
N ILE A 99 8.69 26.15 6.24
CA ILE A 99 8.45 26.71 4.89
C ILE A 99 7.10 27.42 4.89
N ARG A 100 6.92 28.46 4.06
CA ARG A 100 5.62 29.14 3.90
C ARG A 100 4.85 28.61 2.70
N ILE A 101 3.53 28.50 2.84
CA ILE A 101 2.62 28.20 1.73
C ILE A 101 2.58 29.41 0.78
N ALA A 102 3.19 29.28 -0.40
CA ALA A 102 3.30 30.37 -1.37
C ALA A 102 1.99 30.67 -2.11
N ARG A 103 1.08 29.68 -2.21
CA ARG A 103 -0.16 29.77 -2.97
C ARG A 103 -1.30 29.13 -2.21
N LYS A 104 -2.51 29.65 -2.37
CA LYS A 104 -3.72 29.04 -1.81
C LYS A 104 -3.82 27.58 -2.23
N PHE A 105 -4.11 26.71 -1.27
CA PHE A 105 -4.31 25.29 -1.49
C PHE A 105 -5.45 25.03 -2.48
N ARG A 106 -5.27 24.04 -3.37
CA ARG A 106 -6.28 23.59 -4.34
C ARG A 106 -6.19 22.08 -4.51
N TYR A 107 -7.35 21.42 -4.50
CA TYR A 107 -7.44 20.02 -4.89
C TYR A 107 -7.23 19.86 -6.39
N LEU A 108 -6.41 18.88 -6.78
CA LEU A 108 -6.30 18.42 -8.15
C LEU A 108 -7.24 17.24 -8.33
N LEU A 109 -8.33 17.45 -9.06
CA LEU A 109 -9.38 16.44 -9.22
C LEU A 109 -9.05 15.46 -10.34
N ASP A 110 -8.37 15.94 -11.39
CA ASP A 110 -8.04 15.16 -12.57
C ASP A 110 -6.95 14.12 -12.32
N LYS A 111 -6.91 13.11 -13.19
CA LYS A 111 -5.87 12.08 -13.18
C LYS A 111 -4.48 12.70 -13.38
N PRO A 112 -3.48 12.37 -12.54
CA PRO A 112 -2.15 12.96 -12.63
C PRO A 112 -1.33 12.49 -13.85
N LYS A 113 -1.70 11.37 -14.49
CA LYS A 113 -1.02 10.80 -15.67
C LYS A 113 -2.04 10.31 -16.70
N LYS A 114 -1.71 10.46 -17.99
CA LYS A 114 -2.55 10.03 -19.13
C LYS A 114 -2.40 8.54 -19.50
N HIS A 115 -1.41 7.85 -18.95
CA HIS A 115 -1.16 6.42 -19.20
C HIS A 115 -1.31 5.60 -17.91
N GLY A 116 -1.80 4.36 -18.05
CA GLY A 116 -2.19 3.49 -16.95
C GLY A 116 -3.62 3.74 -16.46
N ASN A 117 -3.97 3.16 -15.31
CA ASN A 117 -5.27 3.34 -14.65
C ASN A 117 -5.13 4.13 -13.32
N PRO A 118 -4.58 5.35 -13.32
CA PRO A 118 -4.50 6.13 -12.09
C PRO A 118 -5.90 6.51 -11.62
N SER A 119 -6.13 6.42 -10.31
CA SER A 119 -7.34 6.95 -9.68
C SER A 119 -7.33 8.47 -9.80
N ASP A 120 -8.44 9.06 -10.23
CA ASP A 120 -8.71 10.48 -9.95
C ASP A 120 -9.04 10.68 -8.46
N PHE A 121 -9.19 11.93 -8.03
CA PHE A 121 -9.42 12.25 -6.62
C PHE A 121 -10.69 11.58 -6.06
N VAL A 122 -11.78 11.57 -6.84
CA VAL A 122 -13.06 10.96 -6.42
C VAL A 122 -12.92 9.45 -6.32
N THR A 123 -12.26 8.81 -7.28
CA THR A 123 -11.96 7.37 -7.27
C THR A 123 -11.11 7.00 -6.07
N ALA A 124 -10.13 7.83 -5.71
CA ALA A 124 -9.32 7.62 -4.51
C ALA A 124 -10.17 7.74 -3.23
N LEU A 125 -11.01 8.78 -3.12
CA LEU A 125 -11.95 8.92 -2.00
C LEU A 125 -12.84 7.69 -1.82
N VAL A 126 -13.41 7.16 -2.89
CA VAL A 126 -14.25 5.95 -2.83
C VAL A 126 -13.44 4.73 -2.39
N LYS A 127 -12.24 4.54 -2.96
CA LYS A 127 -11.37 3.39 -2.64
C LYS A 127 -10.91 3.41 -1.19
N TYR A 128 -10.45 4.55 -0.67
CA TYR A 128 -9.83 4.62 0.65
C TYR A 128 -10.80 5.04 1.76
N GLY A 129 -12.01 5.48 1.40
CA GLY A 129 -12.99 6.09 2.33
C GLY A 129 -13.85 5.10 3.10
N SER A 130 -13.81 3.82 2.72
CA SER A 130 -14.51 2.75 3.42
C SER A 130 -13.58 1.56 3.65
N SER A 131 -13.85 0.76 4.68
CA SER A 131 -13.19 -0.53 4.87
C SER A 131 -13.38 -1.40 3.63
N GLN A 132 -14.61 -1.50 3.13
CA GLN A 132 -14.94 -2.27 1.93
C GLN A 132 -14.06 -1.90 0.73
N GLY A 133 -13.83 -0.61 0.49
CA GLY A 133 -12.95 -0.14 -0.58
C GLY A 133 -11.49 -0.50 -0.36
N ARG A 134 -10.98 -0.33 0.87
CA ARG A 134 -9.57 -0.59 1.21
C ARG A 134 -9.19 -2.06 1.11
N PHE A 135 -10.10 -2.94 1.51
CA PHE A 135 -9.84 -4.38 1.59
C PHE A 135 -10.46 -5.16 0.43
N ARG A 136 -10.97 -4.46 -0.60
CA ARG A 136 -11.52 -5.08 -1.80
C ARG A 136 -10.44 -5.93 -2.49
N GLY A 137 -10.73 -7.22 -2.66
CA GLY A 137 -9.81 -8.18 -3.29
C GLY A 137 -8.92 -8.97 -2.32
N MET A 138 -8.72 -8.49 -1.08
CA MET A 138 -7.83 -9.14 -0.09
C MET A 138 -8.44 -10.35 0.60
N LEU A 139 -7.88 -11.54 0.48
CA LEU A 139 -8.47 -12.72 1.13
C LEU A 139 -8.18 -12.78 2.65
N ILE A 140 -8.75 -13.75 3.37
CA ILE A 140 -8.47 -13.94 4.81
C ILE A 140 -6.99 -14.25 5.00
N GLU A 141 -6.41 -15.03 4.09
CA GLU A 141 -5.00 -15.40 4.06
C GLU A 141 -4.10 -14.17 3.94
N ASP A 142 -4.48 -13.16 3.14
CA ASP A 142 -3.77 -11.88 3.07
C ASP A 142 -3.81 -11.15 4.42
N HIS A 143 -4.95 -11.20 5.10
CA HIS A 143 -5.12 -10.54 6.39
C HIS A 143 -4.29 -11.22 7.48
N GLU A 144 -4.34 -12.55 7.56
CA GLU A 144 -3.53 -13.33 8.49
C GLU A 144 -2.03 -13.14 8.22
N TYR A 145 -1.64 -13.10 6.95
CA TYR A 145 -0.27 -12.82 6.56
C TYR A 145 0.15 -11.40 6.97
N ALA A 146 -0.68 -10.39 6.70
CA ALA A 146 -0.44 -9.01 7.10
C ALA A 146 -0.35 -8.85 8.63
N GLN A 147 -1.17 -9.58 9.39
CA GLN A 147 -1.09 -9.59 10.86
C GLN A 147 0.24 -10.13 11.38
N LYS A 148 0.79 -11.16 10.72
CA LYS A 148 2.10 -11.73 11.08
C LYS A 148 3.23 -10.81 10.63
N ARG A 149 3.12 -10.23 9.43
CA ARG A 149 4.22 -9.46 8.81
C ARG A 149 4.37 -8.05 9.34
N PHE A 150 3.29 -7.43 9.83
CA PHE A 150 3.29 -6.07 10.34
C PHE A 150 3.03 -6.05 11.85
N PRO A 151 4.05 -6.17 12.71
CA PRO A 151 3.85 -6.12 14.15
C PRO A 151 3.09 -4.85 14.59
N ALA A 152 2.32 -4.96 15.68
CA ALA A 152 1.48 -3.86 16.17
C ALA A 152 2.28 -2.57 16.42
N ASP A 153 3.48 -2.68 16.99
CA ASP A 153 4.35 -1.52 17.26
C ASP A 153 4.84 -0.84 15.98
N PHE A 154 5.11 -1.62 14.92
CA PHE A 154 5.50 -1.10 13.62
C PHE A 154 4.34 -0.35 12.96
N LEU A 155 3.12 -0.90 13.00
CA LEU A 155 1.94 -0.18 12.52
C LEU A 155 1.66 1.06 13.36
N ALA A 156 1.78 0.98 14.68
CA ALA A 156 1.57 2.10 15.59
C ALA A 156 2.56 3.25 15.32
N ALA A 157 3.83 2.94 15.03
CA ALA A 157 4.83 3.94 14.63
C ALA A 157 4.44 4.71 13.35
N LEU A 158 3.63 4.09 12.48
CA LEU A 158 3.09 4.68 11.27
C LEU A 158 1.64 5.19 11.43
N HIS A 159 1.12 5.19 12.66
CA HIS A 159 -0.27 5.54 12.99
C HIS A 159 -1.33 4.70 12.24
N TYR A 160 -1.07 3.39 12.15
CA TYR A 160 -2.01 2.38 11.68
C TYR A 160 -2.30 1.36 12.79
N SER A 161 -3.35 0.57 12.59
CA SER A 161 -3.70 -0.59 13.39
C SER A 161 -4.08 -1.75 12.47
N HIS A 162 -4.03 -2.97 12.99
CA HIS A 162 -4.61 -4.11 12.27
C HIS A 162 -6.11 -3.89 12.05
N ALA A 163 -6.61 -4.38 10.92
CA ALA A 163 -8.03 -4.47 10.70
C ALA A 163 -8.61 -5.61 11.55
N THR A 164 -9.85 -5.45 12.00
CA THR A 164 -10.58 -6.51 12.70
C THR A 164 -11.50 -7.20 11.71
N VAL A 165 -11.19 -8.45 11.40
CA VAL A 165 -11.99 -9.26 10.48
C VAL A 165 -13.17 -9.85 11.22
N ASN A 166 -14.36 -9.81 10.62
CA ASN A 166 -15.45 -10.66 11.07
C ASN A 166 -15.16 -12.10 10.63
N PRO A 167 -14.85 -13.04 11.54
CA PRO A 167 -14.52 -14.43 11.17
C PRO A 167 -15.70 -15.17 10.52
N LEU A 168 -16.93 -14.64 10.60
CA LEU A 168 -18.12 -15.20 9.94
C LEU A 168 -18.32 -14.70 8.51
N SER A 169 -17.49 -13.77 8.02
CA SER A 169 -17.57 -13.27 6.65
C SER A 169 -17.13 -14.36 5.66
N LYS A 170 -18.10 -15.03 5.03
CA LYS A 170 -17.85 -15.87 3.85
C LYS A 170 -17.63 -15.00 2.62
N ARG A 171 -16.60 -15.28 1.83
CA ARG A 171 -16.42 -14.67 0.52
C ARG A 171 -17.09 -15.51 -0.57
N ASP A 172 -17.97 -14.87 -1.33
CA ASP A 172 -18.44 -15.38 -2.61
C ASP A 172 -17.62 -14.77 -3.76
N GLY A 173 -16.55 -15.47 -4.15
CA GLY A 173 -15.83 -15.20 -5.40
C GLY A 173 -14.95 -13.93 -5.44
N PRO A 174 -14.42 -13.57 -6.64
CA PRO A 174 -13.42 -12.52 -6.83
C PRO A 174 -13.92 -11.08 -6.56
N ASN A 175 -15.24 -10.92 -6.37
CA ASN A 175 -15.88 -9.65 -6.00
C ASN A 175 -16.43 -9.66 -4.56
N GLY A 176 -16.24 -10.75 -3.81
CA GLY A 176 -16.70 -10.86 -2.44
C GLY A 176 -15.98 -9.87 -1.52
N THR A 177 -16.74 -9.20 -0.65
CA THR A 177 -16.20 -8.26 0.33
C THR A 177 -16.09 -8.93 1.69
N MET A 178 -14.96 -8.72 2.35
CA MET A 178 -14.75 -9.20 3.71
C MET A 178 -15.36 -8.18 4.67
N ASP A 179 -16.25 -8.60 5.56
CA ASP A 179 -16.78 -7.70 6.58
C ASP A 179 -15.69 -7.42 7.61
N ILE A 180 -15.33 -6.15 7.73
CA ILE A 180 -14.32 -5.67 8.66
C ILE A 180 -15.02 -4.81 9.70
N LEU A 181 -14.96 -5.28 10.94
CA LEU A 181 -15.48 -4.58 12.11
C LEU A 181 -14.55 -3.39 12.40
N ARG A 182 -15.16 -2.24 12.71
CA ARG A 182 -14.41 -1.05 13.12
C ARG A 182 -13.87 -1.19 14.52
#